data_AF-A0A3F2RJN8-F1
#
_entry.id   AF-A0A3F2RJN8-F1
#
_cell.length_a   1.000
_cell.length_b   1.000
_cell.length_c   1.000
_cell.angle_alpha   90.00
_cell.angle_beta   90.00
_cell.angle_gamma   90.00
#
_symmetry.space_group_name_H-M   'P 1'
#
loop_
_entity.id
_entity.type
_entity.pdbx_description
1 polymer ?
#
loop_
_entity_poly.entity_id
_entity_poly.type
_entity_poly.pdbx_seq_one_letter_code
_entity_poly.pdbx_strand_id
1 'polypeptide(L)' 'DENKQVYGEWYDPNYPLPEENTPEWNIILHAVCGKATPRIACAVGKELDADY' A
#
# COMPACT_ATOMS: atom_id res chain seq x y z
N ASP A 1 -12.10 17.83 -10.74
CA ASP A 1 -12.45 16.50 -11.23
C ASP A 1 -12.49 15.59 -10.02
N GLU A 2 -13.71 15.26 -9.61
CA GLU A 2 -13.99 14.44 -8.42
C GLU A 2 -13.57 12.97 -8.64
N ASN A 3 -13.07 12.63 -9.84
CA ASN A 3 -12.68 11.29 -10.25
C ASN A 3 -11.16 11.07 -10.37
N LYS A 4 -10.33 11.83 -9.65
CA LYS A 4 -8.86 11.63 -9.64
C LYS A 4 -8.45 10.41 -8.79
N GLN A 5 -9.06 9.26 -9.05
CA GLN A 5 -8.72 7.98 -8.44
C GLN A 5 -7.78 7.21 -9.36
N VAL A 6 -6.78 6.56 -8.76
CA VAL A 6 -5.91 5.61 -9.44
C VAL A 6 -6.23 4.25 -8.88
N TYR A 7 -6.48 3.27 -9.74
CA TYR A 7 -6.68 1.88 -9.36
C TYR A 7 -5.65 0.99 -10.06
N GLY A 8 -5.29 -0.10 -9.40
CA GLY A 8 -4.40 -1.12 -9.95
C GLY A 8 -4.42 -2.34 -9.04
N GLU A 9 -4.29 -3.52 -9.65
CA GLU A 9 -4.14 -4.79 -8.95
C GLU A 9 -2.79 -5.39 -9.33
N TRP A 10 -2.08 -5.92 -8.34
CA TRP A 10 -0.82 -6.60 -8.55
C TRP A 10 -0.70 -7.79 -7.60
N TYR A 11 0.00 -8.82 -8.05
CA TYR A 11 0.41 -9.94 -7.23
C TYR A 11 1.90 -9.80 -6.93
N ASP A 12 2.26 -9.77 -5.65
CA ASP A 12 3.66 -9.78 -5.21
C ASP A 12 3.95 -11.12 -4.53
N PRO A 13 4.79 -11.98 -5.13
CA PRO A 13 5.15 -13.28 -4.55
C PRO A 13 6.00 -13.15 -3.27
N ASN A 14 6.51 -11.96 -2.96
CA ASN A 14 7.28 -11.69 -1.75
C ASN A 14 6.47 -10.88 -0.73
N TYR A 15 5.17 -10.68 -0.95
CA TYR A 15 4.32 -10.07 0.07
C TYR A 15 4.29 -11.00 1.30
N PRO A 16 4.48 -10.47 2.52
CA PRO A 16 4.62 -11.30 3.71
C PRO A 16 3.41 -12.18 3.91
N LEU A 17 3.69 -13.37 4.41
CA LEU A 17 2.66 -14.18 5.05
C LEU A 17 2.13 -13.42 6.28
N PRO A 18 0.88 -13.68 6.70
CA PRO A 18 0.32 -13.09 7.91
C PRO A 18 1.22 -13.25 9.15
N GLU A 19 1.94 -14.37 9.26
CA GLU A 19 2.88 -14.67 10.35
C GLU A 19 4.21 -13.91 10.26
N GLU A 20 4.52 -13.33 9.09
CA GLU A 20 5.73 -12.55 8.84
C GLU A 20 5.47 -11.03 8.96
N ASN A 21 4.20 -10.63 9.11
CA ASN A 21 3.85 -9.24 9.33
C ASN A 21 4.38 -8.75 10.68
N THR A 22 4.84 -7.51 10.69
CA THR A 22 5.16 -6.78 11.92
C THR A 22 4.35 -5.48 11.96
N PRO A 23 4.10 -4.91 13.15
CA PRO A 23 3.38 -3.63 13.26
C PRO A 23 4.04 -2.47 12.49
N GLU A 24 5.31 -2.60 12.12
CA GLU A 24 6.07 -1.63 11.34
C GLU A 24 5.84 -1.72 9.82
N TRP A 25 5.15 -2.75 9.33
CA TRP A 25 4.89 -2.90 7.89
C TRP A 25 3.96 -1.84 7.32
N ASN A 26 4.35 -1.31 6.16
CA ASN A 26 3.60 -0.26 5.48
C ASN A 26 3.69 -0.38 3.95
N ILE A 27 2.59 -0.09 3.26
CA ILE A 27 2.55 0.04 1.80
C ILE A 27 2.75 1.52 1.45
N ILE A 28 3.71 1.79 0.55
CA ILE A 28 4.00 3.13 0.05
C ILE A 28 3.66 3.20 -1.44
N LEU A 29 2.78 4.14 -1.80
CA LEU A 29 2.50 4.48 -3.19
C LEU A 29 3.24 5.77 -3.55
N HIS A 30 4.20 5.66 -4.47
CA HIS A 30 5.03 6.76 -4.95
C HIS A 30 4.68 7.08 -6.40
N ALA A 31 3.89 8.14 -6.61
CA ALA A 31 3.49 8.56 -7.96
C ALA A 31 4.45 9.62 -8.51
N VAL A 32 5.16 9.28 -9.58
CA VAL A 32 6.06 10.19 -10.30
C VAL A 32 5.67 10.25 -11.77
N CYS A 33 5.38 11.45 -12.26
CA CYS A 33 5.18 11.72 -13.69
C CYS A 33 6.30 12.65 -14.17
N GLY A 34 7.30 12.11 -14.88
CA GLY A 34 8.42 12.90 -15.40
C GLY A 34 9.20 13.63 -14.30
N LYS A 35 9.22 14.96 -14.33
CA LYS A 35 9.90 15.82 -13.35
C LYS A 35 9.01 16.27 -12.18
N ALA A 36 7.80 15.73 -12.05
CA ALA A 36 6.88 16.13 -10.98
C ALA A 36 7.42 15.76 -9.59
N THR A 37 7.21 16.66 -8.62
CA THR A 37 7.45 16.36 -7.20
C THR A 37 6.66 15.11 -6.81
N PRO A 38 7.31 14.10 -6.20
CA PRO A 38 6.62 12.88 -5.87
C PRO A 38 5.44 13.10 -4.92
N ARG A 39 4.35 12.38 -5.18
CA ARG A 39 3.24 12.26 -4.24
C ARG A 39 3.38 10.93 -3.52
N ILE A 40 3.38 10.98 -2.20
CA ILE A 40 3.54 9.82 -1.33
C ILE A 40 2.22 9.59 -0.60
N ALA A 41 1.66 8.39 -0.72
CA ALA A 41 0.63 7.88 0.16
C ALA A 41 1.17 6.66 0.91
N CYS A 42 0.79 6.50 2.17
CA CYS A 42 1.22 5.40 3.03
C CYS A 42 0.01 4.78 3.72
N ALA A 43 0.00 3.45 3.81
CA ALA A 43 -0.97 2.70 4.61
C ALA A 43 -0.22 1.75 5.55
N VAL A 44 -0.57 1.79 6.83
CA VAL A 44 -0.02 0.88 7.85
C VAL A 44 -0.90 -0.37 7.91
N GLY A 45 -0.28 -1.55 7.93
CA GLY A 45 -0.99 -2.80 8.14
C GLY A 45 -1.71 -2.79 9.49
N LYS A 46 -2.94 -3.31 9.53
CA LYS A 46 -3.63 -3.58 10.80
C LYS A 46 -3.81 -5.08 10.91
N GLU A 47 -3.45 -5.64 12.06
CA GLU A 47 -3.93 -6.98 12.41
C GLU A 47 -5.46 -6.95 12.41
N LEU A 48 -6.05 -7.87 11.66
CA LEU A 48 -7.47 -8.15 11.78
C LEU A 48 -7.61 -9.11 12.95
N ASP A 49 -8.38 -8.73 13.97
CA ASP A 49 -8.73 -9.68 15.03
C ASP A 49 -9.35 -10.92 14.38
N ALA A 50 -8.88 -12.10 14.79
CA ALA A 50 -9.21 -13.40 14.19
C ALA A 50 -10.70 -13.82 14.32
N ASP A 51 -11.58 -12.93 14.79
CA ASP A 51 -13.01 -13.13 14.99
C ASP A 51 -13.89 -12.55 13.85
N TYR A 52 -13.32 -12.36 12.66
CA TYR A 52 -14.07 -12.02 11.43
C TYR A 52 -13.89 -13.08 10.32
#